data_AF-A0A6M0IU15-F1
#
_entry.id   AF-A0A6M0IU15-F1
#
_cell.length_a   1.000
_cell.length_b   1.000
_cell.length_c   1.000
_cell.angle_alpha   90.00
_cell.angle_beta   90.00
_cell.angle_gamma   90.00
#
_symmetry.space_group_name_H-M   'P 1'
#
loop_
_entity.id
_entity.type
_entity.pdbx_description
1 polymer ?
#
loop_
_entity_poly.entity_id
_entity_poly.type
_entity_poly.pdbx_seq_one_letter_code
_entity_poly.pdbx_strand_id
1 'polypeptide(L)' 'MVKTLVAKDYRVKPGKWGESKQRVQIMLTPTAIELVDAIAEQMELTRAEVIERLIRSKCLNLETLKEIAGDDD' A
#
# COMPACT_ATOMS: atom_id res chain seq x y z
N MET A 1 -20.79 39.47 15.27
CA MET A 1 -20.46 38.66 14.07
C MET A 1 -19.33 37.71 14.45
N VAL A 2 -19.60 36.42 14.56
CA VAL A 2 -18.56 35.41 14.80
C VAL A 2 -18.01 35.00 13.44
N LYS A 3 -16.73 35.31 13.19
CA LYS A 3 -16.01 34.87 11.99
C LYS A 3 -15.68 33.38 12.19
N THR A 4 -16.49 32.51 11.61
CA THR A 4 -16.19 31.08 11.55
C THR A 4 -14.92 30.90 10.72
N LEU A 5 -13.81 30.55 11.37
CA LEU A 5 -12.59 30.12 10.71
C LEU A 5 -12.90 28.76 10.06
N VAL A 6 -13.14 28.76 8.76
CA VAL A 6 -13.14 27.53 7.97
C VAL A 6 -11.74 26.95 8.11
N ALA A 7 -11.60 25.90 8.93
CA ALA A 7 -10.40 25.09 8.95
C ALA A 7 -10.16 24.67 7.51
N LYS A 8 -9.07 25.17 6.92
CA LYS A 8 -8.67 24.87 5.55
C LYS A 8 -8.66 23.34 5.45
N ASP A 9 -9.61 22.79 4.71
CA ASP A 9 -9.74 21.36 4.51
C ASP A 9 -8.52 20.94 3.68
N TYR A 10 -7.45 20.53 4.36
CA TYR A 10 -6.26 19.95 3.78
C TYR A 10 -6.60 18.54 3.29
N ARG A 11 -7.62 18.42 2.42
CA ARG A 11 -7.89 17.20 1.68
C ARG A 11 -6.65 16.97 0.83
N VAL A 12 -5.77 16.09 1.32
CA VAL A 12 -4.64 15.55 0.59
C VAL A 12 -5.19 15.17 -0.78
N LYS A 13 -4.58 15.69 -1.86
CA LYS A 13 -5.05 15.40 -3.20
C LYS A 13 -5.17 13.87 -3.32
N PRO A 14 -6.30 13.35 -3.82
CA PRO A 14 -6.44 11.92 -4.01
C PRO A 14 -5.22 11.42 -4.79
N GLY A 15 -4.66 10.29 -4.36
CA GLY A 15 -3.56 9.67 -5.06
C GLY A 15 -3.97 9.29 -6.50
N LYS A 16 -3.07 8.67 -7.25
CA LYS A 16 -3.32 8.25 -8.63
C LYS A 16 -4.56 7.33 -8.82
N TRP A 17 -5.13 6.79 -7.74
CA TRP A 17 -6.31 5.92 -7.72
C TRP A 17 -7.59 6.57 -7.17
N GLY A 18 -7.60 7.89 -6.95
CA GLY A 18 -8.79 8.59 -6.43
C GLY A 18 -9.02 8.42 -4.92
N GLU A 19 -8.13 7.72 -4.23
CA GLU A 19 -8.19 7.45 -2.79
C GLU A 19 -7.04 8.15 -2.05
N SER A 20 -7.29 8.49 -0.78
CA SER A 20 -6.25 9.03 0.12
C SER A 20 -5.60 7.90 0.89
N LYS A 21 -4.26 7.88 0.94
CA LYS A 21 -3.53 6.87 1.73
C LYS A 21 -3.82 7.04 3.22
N GLN A 22 -3.99 5.93 3.93
CA GLN A 22 -4.06 5.88 5.39
C GLN A 22 -2.77 5.32 5.97
N ARG A 23 -2.37 5.79 7.15
CA ARG A 23 -1.18 5.27 7.84
C ARG A 23 -1.55 3.97 8.54
N VAL A 24 -0.91 2.88 8.13
CA VAL A 24 -1.05 1.55 8.74
C VAL A 24 0.33 1.03 9.17
N GLN A 25 0.37 0.16 10.18
CA GLN A 25 1.58 -0.57 10.56
C GLN A 25 1.40 -2.03 10.14
N ILE A 26 2.41 -2.58 9.46
CA ILE A 26 2.46 -3.99 9.06
C ILE A 26 3.77 -4.60 9.57
N MET A 27 3.73 -5.85 9.98
CA MET A 27 4.92 -6.62 10.34
C MET A 27 5.31 -7.49 9.15
N LEU A 28 6.59 -7.48 8.79
CA LEU A 28 7.18 -8.27 7.73
C LEU A 28 8.48 -8.89 8.23
N THR A 29 8.86 -10.04 7.70
CA THR A 29 10.17 -10.63 7.97
C THR A 29 11.28 -9.76 7.37
N PRO A 30 12.51 -9.79 7.91
CA PRO A 30 13.63 -9.04 7.34
C PRO A 30 13.82 -9.29 5.84
N THR A 31 13.75 -10.56 5.40
CA THR A 31 13.85 -10.94 3.99
C THR A 31 12.77 -10.31 3.13
N ALA A 32 11.51 -10.25 3.60
CA ALA A 32 10.43 -9.62 2.85
C ALA A 32 10.65 -8.09 2.74
N ILE A 33 11.20 -7.46 3.76
CA ILE A 33 11.55 -6.02 3.74
C ILE A 33 12.63 -5.76 2.70
N GLU A 34 13.71 -6.55 2.68
CA GLU A 34 14.82 -6.42 1.72
C GLU A 34 14.33 -6.56 0.27
N LEU A 35 13.44 -7.52 0.00
CA LEU A 35 12.86 -7.71 -1.33
C LEU A 35 12.02 -6.50 -1.77
N VAL A 36 11.18 -5.97 -0.87
CA VAL A 36 10.38 -4.77 -1.19
C VAL A 36 11.29 -3.55 -1.42
N ASP A 37 12.36 -3.40 -0.64
CA ASP A 37 13.31 -2.30 -0.78
C ASP A 37 14.06 -2.33 -2.11
N ALA A 38 14.56 -3.50 -2.52
CA ALA A 38 15.25 -3.65 -3.79
C ALA A 38 14.37 -3.24 -4.98
N ILE A 39 13.08 -3.62 -4.97
CA ILE A 39 12.13 -3.25 -6.02
C ILE A 39 11.77 -1.76 -5.93
N ALA A 40 11.58 -1.22 -4.72
CA ALA A 40 11.29 0.19 -4.52
C ALA A 40 12.41 1.08 -5.06
N GLU A 41 13.67 0.71 -4.82
CA GLU A 41 14.85 1.40 -5.34
C GLU A 41 14.91 1.35 -6.88
N GLN A 42 14.77 0.16 -7.47
CA GLN A 42 14.82 -0.02 -8.93
C GLN A 42 13.74 0.75 -9.70
N MET A 43 12.58 0.96 -9.07
CA MET A 43 11.43 1.63 -9.69
C MET A 43 11.28 3.10 -9.28
N GLU A 44 12.15 3.62 -8.41
CA GLU A 44 12.02 4.94 -7.79
C GLU A 44 10.66 5.15 -7.09
N LEU A 45 10.20 4.12 -6.35
CA LEU A 45 8.93 4.11 -5.63
C LEU A 45 9.14 4.03 -4.12
N THR A 46 8.07 4.27 -3.36
CA THR A 46 8.05 3.97 -1.92
C THR A 46 7.67 2.52 -1.68
N ARG A 47 8.09 1.94 -0.53
CA ARG A 47 7.62 0.60 -0.10
C ARG A 47 6.10 0.46 -0.16
N ALA A 48 5.39 1.48 0.33
CA ALA A 48 3.93 1.50 0.34
C ALA A 48 3.32 1.46 -1.08
N GLU A 49 3.97 2.10 -2.04
CA GLU A 49 3.54 2.10 -3.44
C GLU A 49 3.81 0.76 -4.13
N VAL A 50 4.95 0.11 -3.84
CA VAL A 50 5.23 -1.25 -4.32
C VAL A 50 4.19 -2.23 -3.78
N ILE A 51 3.94 -2.21 -2.47
CA ILE A 51 2.95 -3.07 -1.80
C ILE A 51 1.55 -2.81 -2.36
N GLU A 52 1.15 -1.55 -2.56
CA GLU A 52 -0.16 -1.22 -3.12
C GLU A 52 -0.32 -1.75 -4.55
N ARG A 53 0.70 -1.64 -5.39
CA ARG A 53 0.66 -2.21 -6.75
C ARG A 53 0.57 -3.72 -6.76
N LEU A 54 1.29 -4.40 -5.87
CA LEU A 54 1.18 -5.85 -5.69
C LEU A 54 -0.25 -6.21 -5.30
N ILE A 55 -0.77 -5.62 -4.21
CA ILE A 55 -2.12 -5.88 -3.69
C ILE A 55 -3.20 -5.63 -4.74
N ARG A 56 -3.08 -4.56 -5.53
CA ARG A 56 -4.05 -4.23 -6.59
C ARG A 56 -3.87 -5.04 -7.87
N SER A 57 -2.76 -5.78 -8.01
CA SER A 57 -2.58 -6.73 -9.10
C SER A 57 -3.39 -8.00 -8.83
N LYS A 58 -3.43 -8.93 -9.80
CA LYS A 58 -4.05 -10.23 -9.60
C LYS A 58 -3.32 -11.09 -8.56
N CYS A 59 -2.17 -10.68 -8.02
CA CYS A 59 -1.39 -11.50 -7.09
C CYS A 59 -2.03 -11.63 -5.71
N LEU A 60 -2.87 -10.69 -5.27
CA LEU A 60 -3.62 -10.83 -4.03
C LEU A 60 -5.02 -11.40 -4.33
N ASN A 61 -5.08 -12.69 -4.55
CA ASN A 61 -6.33 -13.44 -4.64
C ASN A 61 -6.25 -14.70 -3.78
N LEU A 62 -7.42 -15.23 -3.40
CA LEU A 62 -7.53 -16.35 -2.47
C LEU A 62 -6.84 -17.61 -3.00
N GLU A 63 -7.03 -17.94 -4.28
CA GLU A 63 -6.50 -19.16 -4.87
C GLU A 63 -4.97 -19.13 -4.91
N THR A 64 -4.38 -18.01 -5.33
CA THR A 64 -2.91 -17.84 -5.29
C THR A 64 -2.34 -17.94 -3.88
N LEU A 65 -3.07 -17.49 -2.85
CA LEU A 65 -2.60 -17.64 -1.47
C LEU A 65 -2.68 -19.09 -0.96
N LYS A 66 -3.69 -19.86 -1.37
CA LYS A 66 -3.78 -21.30 -1.06
C LYS A 66 -2.65 -22.10 -1.71
N GLU A 67 -2.38 -21.83 -2.98
CA GLU A 67 -1.26 -22.44 -3.73
C GLU A 67 0.07 -22.19 -3.01
N ILE A 68 0.31 -20.96 -2.54
CA ILE A 68 1.53 -20.59 -1.80
C ILE A 68 1.60 -21.25 -0.42
N ALA A 69 0.46 -21.34 0.28
CA ALA A 69 0.38 -21.97 1.59
C ALA A 69 0.60 -23.48 1.56
N GLY A 70 0.45 -24.10 0.37
CA GLY A 70 0.45 -25.55 0.22
C GLY A 70 -0.87 -26.19 0.65
N ASP A 71 -1.97 -25.44 0.64
CA ASP A 71 -3.32 -25.89 1.02
C ASP A 71 -4.08 -26.56 -0.15
N ASP A 72 -3.38 -26.95 -1.22
CA ASP A 72 -3.93 -27.80 -2.28
C ASP A 72 -3.80 -29.29 -1.90
N ASP A 73 -4.62 -29.73 -0.95
CA ASP A 73 -5.01 -31.14 -0.72
C ASP A 73 -6.46 -31.23 -0.22
#